data_AF-A0A0S8H8F4-F1
#
_entry.id   AF-A0A0S8H8F4-F1
#
_cell.length_a   1.000
_cell.length_b   1.000
_cell.length_c   1.000
_cell.angle_alpha   90.00
_cell.angle_beta   90.00
_cell.angle_gamma   90.00
#
_symmetry.space_group_name_H-M   'P 1'
#
loop_
_entity.id
_entity.type
_entity.pdbx_description
1 polymer ?
#
loop_
_entity_poly.entity_id
_entity_poly.type
_entity_poly.pdbx_seq_one_letter_code
_entity_poly.pdbx_strand_id
1 'polypeptide(L)'
;MSWVAVALLMLTVQAVPGGGGGVEVRAIVAPDSLRIGDRITLSVEVSGVTAGAEVVFPQLPDSGAVVALGPPLLLPVEADGTRSARYELAVWSVGVVPLPEAEVRIVTEAAELLIAVPALTVDVASVLPEAADLDTLAWGPPADVVGGNWSTQEKLAAGGLALTLLLAAVLYARRRASVQPPLLPPVQPPRARALAALERLAAAGLAEAGELKGLYSALSYIVREFLADTDPAWRVDLTTAELVEAVSRDGLGERRQRALAGLLAGADLVKFARRRPSRAQAARALDATRRWIVEFERVVVEPPPESEAEPGLAPELLDALLAAMDDVFAGEAEEPEETESLEP
;
A
#
# COMPACT_ATOMS: atom_id res chain seq x y z
N MET A 1 -36.63 9.94 -15.53
CA MET A 1 -36.47 9.62 -16.96
C MET A 1 -35.26 10.41 -17.44
N SER A 2 -34.07 9.83 -17.32
CA SER A 2 -32.83 10.49 -17.75
C SER A 2 -32.73 10.38 -19.26
N TRP A 3 -32.85 11.51 -19.95
CA TRP A 3 -32.56 11.60 -21.37
C TRP A 3 -31.05 11.42 -21.52
N VAL A 4 -30.61 10.27 -22.03
CA VAL A 4 -29.24 10.10 -22.50
C VAL A 4 -29.13 10.92 -23.77
N ALA A 5 -28.57 12.12 -23.66
CA ALA A 5 -28.15 12.88 -24.82
C ALA A 5 -26.98 12.11 -25.45
N VAL A 6 -27.21 11.51 -26.61
CA VAL A 6 -26.14 10.94 -27.45
C VAL A 6 -25.70 12.09 -28.35
N ALA A 7 -24.74 12.90 -27.92
CA ALA A 7 -24.07 13.79 -28.86
C ALA A 7 -22.96 12.99 -29.56
N LEU A 8 -22.99 13.05 -30.87
CA LEU A 8 -22.21 12.21 -31.77
C LEU A 8 -21.16 13.12 -32.39
N LEU A 9 -19.94 13.11 -31.84
CA LEU A 9 -18.83 13.87 -32.43
C LEU A 9 -18.29 13.07 -33.62
N MET A 10 -18.57 13.55 -34.84
CA MET A 10 -18.11 12.92 -36.08
C MET A 10 -16.99 13.75 -36.70
N LEU A 11 -15.82 13.14 -36.94
CA LEU A 11 -14.78 13.72 -37.78
C LEU A 11 -14.41 12.73 -38.89
N THR A 12 -14.39 13.21 -40.13
CA THR A 12 -14.13 12.42 -41.35
C THR A 12 -12.79 12.82 -41.94
N VAL A 13 -11.87 11.87 -42.13
CA VAL A 13 -10.63 12.09 -42.87
C VAL A 13 -10.74 11.35 -44.20
N GLN A 14 -10.57 12.07 -45.31
CA GLN A 14 -10.52 11.48 -46.64
C GLN A 14 -9.08 11.43 -47.15
N ALA A 15 -8.61 10.24 -47.50
CA ALA A 15 -7.39 10.07 -48.27
C ALA A 15 -7.78 9.80 -49.73
N VAL A 16 -7.30 10.66 -50.65
CA VAL A 16 -7.45 10.43 -52.09
C VAL A 16 -6.17 9.76 -52.58
N PRO A 17 -6.14 8.43 -52.79
CA PRO A 17 -5.12 7.84 -53.63
C PRO A 17 -5.47 8.18 -55.08
N GLY A 18 -4.46 8.51 -55.88
CA GLY A 18 -4.65 8.81 -57.30
C GLY A 18 -5.42 7.69 -58.00
N GLY A 19 -6.65 8.01 -58.44
CA GLY A 19 -7.51 7.13 -59.24
C GLY A 19 -8.74 6.58 -58.51
N GLY A 20 -9.82 7.36 -58.50
CA GLY A 20 -11.20 6.82 -58.55
C GLY A 20 -11.71 6.01 -57.36
N GLY A 21 -11.53 6.48 -56.13
CA GLY A 21 -12.20 5.95 -54.93
C GLY A 21 -11.52 6.45 -53.67
N GLY A 22 -12.06 7.50 -53.04
CA GLY A 22 -11.52 8.01 -51.77
C GLY A 22 -11.85 7.03 -50.64
N VAL A 23 -10.86 6.69 -49.82
CA VAL A 23 -11.09 5.94 -48.58
C VAL A 23 -11.41 6.95 -47.48
N GLU A 24 -12.57 6.80 -46.84
CA GLU A 24 -13.01 7.66 -45.74
C GLU A 24 -12.94 6.89 -44.42
N VAL A 25 -12.19 7.45 -43.45
CA VAL A 25 -12.14 6.96 -42.07
C VAL A 25 -12.94 7.91 -41.20
N ARG A 26 -13.88 7.35 -40.44
CA ARG A 26 -14.76 8.06 -39.51
C ARG A 26 -14.56 7.51 -38.10
N ALA A 27 -14.40 8.39 -37.12
CA ALA A 27 -14.36 8.02 -35.72
C ALA A 27 -15.53 8.66 -34.97
N ILE A 28 -16.19 7.87 -34.12
CA ILE A 28 -17.34 8.28 -33.32
C ILE A 28 -17.04 7.89 -31.86
N VAL A 29 -17.26 8.81 -30.93
CA VAL A 29 -17.14 8.52 -29.49
C VAL A 29 -18.46 8.80 -28.81
N ALA A 30 -18.84 7.91 -27.90
CA ALA A 30 -20.02 8.08 -27.07
C ALA A 30 -19.78 7.53 -25.65
N PRO A 31 -20.35 8.17 -24.61
CA PRO A 31 -21.02 9.49 -24.62
C PRO A 31 -20.01 10.68 -24.68
N ASP A 32 -20.51 11.90 -24.87
CA ASP A 32 -19.74 13.15 -24.98
C ASP A 32 -19.50 13.86 -23.64
N SER A 33 -20.40 13.65 -22.67
CA SER A 33 -20.26 14.11 -21.29
C SER A 33 -20.03 12.92 -20.35
N LEU A 34 -18.92 12.95 -19.63
CA LEU A 34 -18.43 11.82 -18.83
C LEU A 34 -17.99 12.28 -17.45
N ARG A 35 -18.04 11.37 -16.48
CA ARG A 35 -17.38 11.54 -15.19
C ARG A 35 -16.08 10.76 -15.17
N ILE A 36 -15.18 11.11 -14.26
CA ILE A 36 -13.94 10.37 -14.05
C ILE A 36 -14.25 8.88 -13.76
N GLY A 37 -13.59 7.98 -14.49
CA GLY A 37 -13.79 6.53 -14.38
C GLY A 37 -14.96 5.96 -15.20
N ASP A 38 -15.72 6.81 -15.92
CA ASP A 38 -16.71 6.32 -16.86
C ASP A 38 -16.05 5.64 -18.08
N ARG A 39 -16.79 4.70 -18.67
CA ARG A 39 -16.36 3.98 -19.86
C ARG A 39 -16.87 4.69 -21.10
N ILE A 40 -15.98 4.87 -22.07
CA ILE A 40 -16.33 5.40 -23.39
C ILE A 40 -16.19 4.31 -24.44
N THR A 41 -17.04 4.42 -25.45
CA THR A 41 -16.97 3.58 -26.64
C THR A 41 -16.47 4.43 -27.80
N LEU A 42 -15.31 4.08 -28.36
CA LEU A 42 -14.78 4.63 -29.59
C LEU A 42 -15.09 3.66 -30.74
N SER A 43 -15.87 4.10 -31.73
CA SER A 43 -16.17 3.36 -32.95
C SER A 43 -15.43 3.98 -34.12
N VAL A 44 -14.62 3.18 -34.81
CA VAL A 44 -13.86 3.57 -36.00
C VAL A 44 -14.45 2.82 -37.20
N GLU A 45 -14.90 3.55 -38.20
CA GLU A 45 -15.52 3.07 -39.44
C GLU A 45 -14.64 3.45 -40.62
N VAL A 46 -14.45 2.50 -41.55
CA VAL A 46 -13.66 2.69 -42.77
C VAL A 46 -14.53 2.30 -43.96
N SER A 47 -14.73 3.24 -44.88
CA SER A 47 -15.58 3.09 -46.06
C SER A 47 -14.80 3.38 -47.35
N GLY A 48 -15.28 2.90 -48.51
CA GLY A 48 -14.62 3.11 -49.80
C GLY A 48 -13.46 2.14 -50.09
N VAL A 49 -13.40 1.00 -49.40
CA VAL A 49 -12.34 0.00 -49.55
C VAL A 49 -12.57 -0.86 -50.79
N THR A 50 -11.59 -0.93 -51.69
CA THR A 50 -11.65 -1.74 -52.92
C THR A 50 -11.83 -3.23 -52.60
N ALA A 51 -12.64 -3.94 -53.38
CA ALA A 51 -12.89 -5.38 -53.22
C ALA A 51 -11.56 -6.16 -53.29
N GLY A 52 -11.15 -6.76 -52.16
CA GLY A 52 -9.90 -7.53 -52.02
C GLY A 52 -8.89 -6.96 -51.02
N ALA A 53 -9.08 -5.75 -50.50
CA ALA A 53 -8.17 -5.17 -49.51
C ALA A 53 -8.46 -5.65 -48.07
N GLU A 54 -7.41 -5.92 -47.28
CA GLU A 54 -7.49 -6.23 -45.86
C GLU A 54 -7.35 -4.94 -45.03
N VAL A 55 -8.17 -4.76 -44.01
CA VAL A 55 -8.15 -3.58 -43.13
C VAL A 55 -7.78 -4.07 -41.74
N VAL A 56 -6.64 -3.63 -41.25
CA VAL A 56 -6.09 -3.98 -39.94
C VAL A 56 -6.23 -2.79 -39.02
N PHE A 57 -7.06 -2.94 -37.99
CA PHE A 57 -7.28 -1.94 -36.96
C PHE A 57 -6.16 -2.00 -35.90
N PRO A 58 -5.61 -0.85 -35.47
CA PRO A 58 -4.51 -0.81 -34.51
C PRO A 58 -4.98 -1.12 -33.09
N GLN A 59 -4.04 -1.53 -32.23
CA GLN A 59 -4.24 -1.45 -30.78
C GLN A 59 -3.93 -0.02 -30.32
N LEU A 60 -4.79 0.56 -29.49
CA LEU A 60 -4.59 1.90 -28.97
C LEU A 60 -3.55 1.85 -27.84
N PRO A 61 -2.51 2.69 -27.85
CA PRO A 61 -1.54 2.77 -26.76
C PRO A 61 -2.17 3.38 -25.51
N ASP A 62 -1.76 2.90 -24.33
CA ASP A 62 -2.18 3.47 -23.06
C ASP A 62 -1.47 4.81 -22.82
N SER A 63 -2.23 5.90 -22.68
CA SER A 63 -1.70 7.23 -22.38
C SER A 63 -1.73 7.58 -20.89
N GLY A 64 -2.21 6.65 -20.05
CA GLY A 64 -2.44 6.85 -18.62
C GLY A 64 -3.72 7.65 -18.32
N ALA A 65 -3.94 8.75 -19.05
CA ALA A 65 -5.19 9.50 -19.00
C ALA A 65 -6.35 8.73 -19.65
N VAL A 66 -6.07 7.99 -20.72
CA VAL A 66 -7.00 7.10 -21.42
C VAL A 66 -6.35 5.72 -21.51
N VAL A 67 -7.10 4.69 -21.11
CA VAL A 67 -6.64 3.30 -21.08
C VAL A 67 -7.59 2.43 -21.89
N ALA A 68 -7.05 1.58 -22.77
CA ALA A 68 -7.85 0.61 -23.50
C ALA A 68 -8.17 -0.59 -22.60
N LEU A 69 -9.47 -0.92 -22.46
CA LEU A 69 -9.92 -2.00 -21.58
C LEU A 69 -9.79 -3.41 -22.20
N GLY A 70 -9.30 -3.49 -23.45
CA GLY A 70 -9.10 -4.75 -24.17
C GLY A 70 -8.82 -4.55 -25.67
N PRO A 71 -8.71 -5.65 -26.42
CA PRO A 71 -8.57 -5.60 -27.88
C PRO A 71 -9.84 -5.05 -28.56
N PRO A 72 -9.72 -4.48 -29.77
CA PRO A 72 -10.89 -3.98 -30.51
C PRO A 72 -11.87 -5.11 -30.85
N LEU A 73 -13.17 -4.82 -30.67
CA LEU A 73 -14.24 -5.66 -31.16
C LEU A 73 -14.51 -5.32 -32.64
N LEU A 74 -14.16 -6.23 -33.54
CA LEU A 74 -14.45 -6.11 -34.97
C LEU A 74 -15.94 -6.41 -35.23
N LEU A 75 -16.63 -5.51 -35.92
CA LEU A 75 -18.03 -5.67 -36.30
C LEU A 75 -18.15 -6.29 -37.72
N PRO A 76 -19.27 -6.96 -38.03
CA PRO A 76 -19.51 -7.53 -39.35
C PRO A 76 -19.45 -6.45 -40.45
N VAL A 77 -18.93 -6.82 -41.62
CA VAL A 77 -18.86 -5.94 -42.79
C VAL A 77 -20.28 -5.61 -43.25
N GLU A 78 -20.59 -4.32 -43.40
CA GLU A 78 -21.88 -3.86 -43.89
C GLU A 78 -22.05 -4.11 -45.39
N ALA A 79 -23.30 -4.11 -45.87
CA ALA A 79 -23.63 -4.46 -47.27
C ALA A 79 -23.06 -3.47 -48.31
N ASP A 80 -22.61 -2.30 -47.87
CA ASP A 80 -21.93 -1.25 -48.63
C ASP A 80 -20.40 -1.41 -48.68
N GLY A 81 -19.84 -2.42 -48.00
CA GLY A 81 -18.40 -2.66 -47.89
C GLY A 81 -17.72 -1.94 -46.73
N THR A 82 -18.47 -1.25 -45.87
CA THR A 82 -17.95 -0.55 -44.69
C THR A 82 -17.47 -1.55 -43.63
N ARG A 83 -16.28 -1.30 -43.07
CA ARG A 83 -15.70 -2.09 -41.98
C ARG A 83 -15.62 -1.25 -40.72
N SER A 84 -16.01 -1.81 -39.57
CA SER A 84 -16.06 -1.08 -38.31
C SER A 84 -15.42 -1.85 -37.15
N ALA A 85 -14.74 -1.11 -36.27
CA ALA A 85 -14.14 -1.62 -35.05
C ALA A 85 -14.58 -0.77 -33.86
N ARG A 86 -14.82 -1.42 -32.72
CA ARG A 86 -15.24 -0.78 -31.47
C ARG A 86 -14.19 -1.00 -30.38
N TYR A 87 -13.80 0.08 -29.73
CA TYR A 87 -12.86 0.11 -28.62
C TYR A 87 -13.59 0.54 -27.34
N GLU A 88 -13.39 -0.19 -26.26
CA GLU A 88 -13.80 0.24 -24.92
C GLU A 88 -12.63 0.90 -24.22
N LEU A 89 -12.78 2.17 -23.82
CA LEU A 89 -11.73 2.93 -23.14
C LEU A 89 -12.26 3.42 -21.78
N ALA A 90 -11.35 3.60 -20.83
CA ALA A 90 -11.62 4.27 -19.55
C ALA A 90 -10.81 5.57 -19.46
N VAL A 91 -11.43 6.64 -18.97
CA VAL A 91 -10.80 7.96 -18.83
C VAL A 91 -10.60 8.29 -17.35
N TRP A 92 -9.36 8.61 -16.99
CA TRP A 92 -8.93 8.84 -15.60
C TRP A 92 -8.53 10.29 -15.31
N SER A 93 -8.66 11.18 -16.29
CA SER A 93 -8.40 12.62 -16.16
C SER A 93 -9.69 13.41 -16.32
N VAL A 94 -9.79 14.52 -15.56
CA VAL A 94 -10.90 15.49 -15.65
C VAL A 94 -10.51 16.59 -16.66
N GLY A 95 -11.51 17.18 -17.33
CA GLY A 95 -11.33 18.21 -18.35
C GLY A 95 -11.29 17.68 -19.78
N VAL A 96 -10.76 18.47 -20.71
CA VAL A 96 -10.66 18.11 -22.12
C VAL A 96 -9.46 17.18 -22.34
N VAL A 97 -9.74 15.88 -22.50
CA VAL A 97 -8.71 14.84 -22.66
C VAL A 97 -8.63 14.41 -24.12
N PRO A 98 -7.44 14.48 -24.77
CA PRO A 98 -7.25 13.95 -26.12
C PRO A 98 -7.20 12.41 -26.11
N LEU A 99 -7.83 11.79 -27.10
CA LEU A 99 -7.69 10.35 -27.33
C LEU A 99 -6.32 10.03 -27.95
N PRO A 100 -5.78 8.82 -27.68
CA PRO A 100 -4.50 8.42 -28.25
C PRO A 100 -4.56 8.37 -29.77
N GLU A 101 -3.53 8.90 -30.42
CA GLU A 101 -3.36 8.83 -31.87
C GLU A 101 -3.20 7.37 -32.32
N ALA A 102 -3.89 7.01 -33.39
CA ALA A 102 -3.87 5.66 -33.95
C ALA A 102 -3.90 5.72 -35.49
N GLU A 103 -3.31 4.72 -36.14
CA GLU A 103 -3.28 4.60 -37.59
C GLU A 103 -3.91 3.27 -38.03
N VAL A 104 -4.87 3.34 -38.95
CA VAL A 104 -5.48 2.17 -39.58
C VAL A 104 -4.64 1.77 -40.78
N ARG A 105 -4.28 0.48 -40.86
CA ARG A 105 -3.50 -0.06 -41.99
C ARG A 105 -4.43 -0.75 -42.98
N ILE A 106 -4.33 -0.37 -44.25
CA ILE A 106 -5.05 -0.98 -45.36
C ILE A 106 -4.03 -1.67 -46.25
N VAL A 107 -4.13 -3.00 -46.35
CA VAL A 107 -3.24 -3.82 -47.16
C VAL A 107 -3.99 -4.19 -48.45
N THR A 108 -3.47 -3.75 -49.59
CA THR A 108 -3.95 -4.15 -50.93
C THR A 108 -2.91 -5.04 -51.60
N GLU A 109 -3.26 -5.76 -52.67
CA GLU A 109 -2.27 -6.56 -53.42
C GLU A 109 -1.12 -5.73 -54.02
N ALA A 110 -1.28 -4.40 -54.15
CA ALA A 110 -0.31 -3.51 -54.80
C ALA A 110 0.46 -2.59 -53.83
N ALA A 111 -0.12 -2.25 -52.67
CA ALA A 111 0.47 -1.30 -51.73
C ALA A 111 -0.13 -1.43 -50.31
N GLU A 112 0.66 -1.06 -49.31
CA GLU A 112 0.20 -0.79 -47.96
C GLU A 112 -0.06 0.71 -47.80
N LEU A 113 -1.25 1.07 -47.28
CA LEU A 113 -1.63 2.44 -46.97
C LEU A 113 -1.89 2.57 -45.47
N LEU A 114 -1.27 3.56 -44.83
CA LEU A 114 -1.52 3.95 -43.45
C LEU A 114 -2.38 5.21 -43.43
N ILE A 115 -3.51 5.17 -42.72
CA ILE A 115 -4.41 6.32 -42.56
C ILE A 115 -4.54 6.63 -41.07
N ALA A 116 -4.20 7.85 -40.68
CA ALA A 116 -4.38 8.32 -39.31
C ALA A 116 -5.87 8.43 -38.95
N VAL A 117 -6.23 7.92 -37.77
CA VAL A 117 -7.53 8.14 -37.16
C VAL A 117 -7.60 9.60 -36.71
N PRO A 118 -8.68 10.33 -37.01
CA PRO A 118 -8.81 11.72 -36.61
C PRO A 118 -8.64 11.92 -35.10
N ALA A 119 -7.88 12.94 -34.71
CA ALA A 119 -7.69 13.32 -33.31
C ALA A 119 -9.03 13.78 -32.71
N LEU A 120 -9.51 13.03 -31.71
CA LEU A 120 -10.74 13.35 -30.98
C LEU A 120 -10.42 13.74 -29.55
N THR A 121 -11.19 14.67 -29.01
CA THR A 121 -11.12 15.08 -27.59
C THR A 121 -12.43 14.75 -26.90
N VAL A 122 -12.35 14.38 -25.63
CA VAL A 122 -13.48 14.03 -24.78
C VAL A 122 -13.52 14.96 -23.58
N ASP A 123 -14.69 15.51 -23.26
CA ASP A 123 -14.87 16.40 -22.11
C ASP A 123 -15.35 15.61 -20.89
N VAL A 124 -14.48 15.52 -19.88
CA VAL A 124 -14.76 14.80 -18.63
C VAL A 124 -15.13 15.80 -17.55
N ALA A 125 -16.42 15.86 -17.23
CA ALA A 125 -16.96 16.66 -16.15
C ALA A 125 -16.44 16.17 -14.78
N SER A 126 -16.04 17.14 -13.95
CA SER A 126 -15.77 16.87 -12.55
C SER A 126 -17.06 16.52 -11.82
N VAL A 127 -16.99 15.54 -10.91
CA VAL A 127 -18.09 15.28 -9.97
C VAL A 127 -18.16 16.38 -8.91
N LEU A 128 -17.09 17.18 -8.76
CA LEU A 128 -17.05 18.33 -7.87
C LEU A 128 -17.87 19.48 -8.49
N PRO A 129 -18.81 20.10 -7.76
CA PRO A 129 -19.50 21.29 -8.23
C PRO A 129 -18.49 22.39 -8.57
N GLU A 130 -18.67 23.08 -9.71
CA GLU A 130 -17.80 24.18 -10.16
C GLU A 130 -17.61 25.30 -9.12
N ALA A 131 -18.56 25.43 -8.19
CA ALA A 131 -18.56 26.43 -7.12
C ALA A 131 -18.21 25.87 -5.73
N ALA A 132 -17.77 24.60 -5.63
CA ALA A 132 -17.39 24.02 -4.35
C ALA A 132 -15.95 24.42 -4.01
N ASP A 133 -15.81 25.51 -3.25
CA ASP A 133 -14.59 25.80 -2.51
C ASP A 133 -14.38 24.66 -1.50
N LEU A 134 -13.32 23.87 -1.70
CA LEU A 134 -12.98 22.69 -0.90
C LEU A 134 -12.81 23.06 0.59
N ASP A 135 -12.44 24.31 0.88
CA ASP A 135 -12.25 24.81 2.24
C ASP A 135 -13.58 25.14 2.92
N THR A 136 -14.67 25.31 2.15
CA THR A 136 -16.04 25.58 2.66
C THR A 136 -16.95 24.36 2.62
N LEU A 137 -16.45 23.22 2.14
CA LEU A 137 -17.23 21.99 2.08
C LEU A 137 -17.47 21.48 3.50
N ALA A 138 -18.59 21.91 4.08
CA ALA A 138 -19.06 21.42 5.36
C ALA A 138 -19.19 19.90 5.27
N TRP A 139 -18.38 19.19 6.05
CA TRP A 139 -18.53 17.75 6.18
C TRP A 139 -19.95 17.49 6.68
N GLY A 140 -20.74 16.78 5.88
CA GLY A 140 -22.06 16.33 6.33
C GLY A 140 -21.91 15.53 7.63
N PRO A 141 -22.95 15.50 8.49
CA PRO A 141 -22.95 14.57 9.60
C PRO A 141 -22.66 13.16 9.05
N PRO A 142 -21.88 12.32 9.77
CA PRO A 142 -21.62 10.95 9.34
C PRO A 142 -22.93 10.32 8.92
N ALA A 143 -22.97 9.71 7.73
CA ALA A 143 -24.14 8.99 7.28
C ALA A 143 -24.58 8.04 8.40
N ASP A 144 -25.86 8.06 8.74
CA ASP A 144 -26.40 7.22 9.79
C ASP A 144 -26.38 5.75 9.34
N VAL A 145 -25.20 5.14 9.50
CA VAL A 145 -24.92 3.75 9.13
C VAL A 145 -25.66 2.75 10.01
N VAL A 146 -26.19 3.20 11.16
CA VAL A 146 -26.94 2.36 12.11
C VAL A 146 -28.46 2.52 11.91
N GLY A 147 -28.88 3.58 11.22
CA GLY A 147 -30.27 3.89 10.90
C GLY A 147 -31.10 4.08 12.16
N GLY A 148 -31.15 5.27 12.75
CA GLY A 148 -31.88 5.58 13.99
C GLY A 148 -33.42 5.45 13.91
N ASN A 149 -33.97 4.94 12.81
CA ASN A 149 -35.41 4.78 12.60
C ASN A 149 -35.99 3.44 13.11
N TRP A 150 -35.34 2.79 14.07
CA TRP A 150 -35.76 1.44 14.49
C TRP A 150 -37.21 1.44 14.97
N SER A 151 -37.99 0.51 14.44
CA SER A 151 -39.36 0.29 14.85
C SER A 151 -39.42 -0.11 16.33
N THR A 152 -40.53 0.14 17.01
CA THR A 152 -40.70 -0.22 18.43
C THR A 152 -40.42 -1.71 18.67
N GLN A 153 -40.71 -2.57 17.68
CA GLN A 153 -40.45 -4.01 17.74
C GLN A 153 -38.96 -4.34 17.66
N GLU A 154 -38.20 -3.67 16.80
CA GLU A 154 -36.74 -3.82 16.69
C GLU A 154 -36.03 -3.37 17.98
N LYS A 155 -36.48 -2.27 18.58
CA LYS A 155 -35.96 -1.80 19.88
C LYS A 155 -36.21 -2.82 20.98
N LEU A 156 -37.40 -3.42 21.02
CA LEU A 156 -37.73 -4.47 21.98
C LEU A 156 -36.91 -5.75 21.73
N ALA A 157 -36.70 -6.13 20.47
CA ALA A 157 -35.88 -7.29 20.11
C ALA A 157 -34.40 -7.09 20.49
N ALA A 158 -33.83 -5.93 20.21
CA ALA A 158 -32.47 -5.58 20.58
C ALA A 158 -32.30 -5.49 22.10
N GLY A 159 -33.27 -4.89 22.81
CA GLY A 159 -33.29 -4.86 24.27
C GLY A 159 -33.39 -6.26 24.87
N GLY A 160 -34.23 -7.13 24.30
CA GLY A 160 -34.33 -8.53 24.68
C GLY A 160 -33.01 -9.29 24.47
N LEU A 161 -32.37 -9.12 23.30
CA LEU A 161 -31.07 -9.71 23.01
C LEU A 161 -29.99 -9.23 23.99
N ALA A 162 -29.93 -7.93 24.25
CA ALA A 162 -28.99 -7.33 25.21
C ALA A 162 -29.21 -7.89 26.62
N LEU A 163 -30.46 -8.01 27.08
CA LEU A 163 -30.80 -8.60 28.37
C LEU A 163 -30.41 -10.08 28.44
N THR A 164 -30.61 -10.81 27.36
CA THR A 164 -30.29 -12.24 27.28
C THR A 164 -28.77 -12.46 27.32
N LEU A 165 -28.01 -11.64 26.60
CA LEU A 165 -26.54 -11.63 26.63
C LEU A 165 -26.00 -11.21 27.99
N LEU A 166 -26.61 -10.21 28.63
CA LEU A 166 -26.26 -9.79 29.99
C LEU A 166 -26.52 -10.93 30.99
N LEU A 167 -27.67 -11.59 30.91
CA LEU A 167 -28.00 -12.72 31.79
C LEU A 167 -27.04 -13.89 31.55
N ALA A 168 -26.74 -14.21 30.28
CA ALA A 168 -25.75 -15.23 29.94
C ALA A 168 -24.36 -14.88 30.47
N ALA A 169 -23.93 -13.62 30.37
CA ALA A 169 -22.66 -13.13 30.91
C ALA A 169 -22.62 -13.21 32.44
N VAL A 170 -23.70 -12.84 33.13
CA VAL A 170 -23.82 -12.96 34.59
C VAL A 170 -23.81 -14.41 35.02
N LEU A 171 -24.55 -15.30 34.35
CA LEU A 171 -24.57 -16.73 34.67
C LEU A 171 -23.21 -17.38 34.38
N TYR A 172 -22.55 -17.00 33.29
CA TYR A 172 -21.19 -17.42 32.98
C TYR A 172 -20.20 -16.93 34.04
N ALA A 173 -20.27 -15.66 34.45
CA ALA A 173 -19.44 -15.07 35.48
C ALA A 173 -19.69 -15.73 36.85
N ARG A 174 -20.95 -16.04 37.22
CA ARG A 174 -21.29 -16.75 38.46
C ARG A 174 -20.81 -18.20 38.45
N ARG A 175 -20.95 -18.91 37.32
CA ARG A 175 -20.37 -20.25 37.14
C ARG A 175 -18.83 -20.22 37.24
N ARG A 176 -18.21 -19.16 36.74
CA ARG A 176 -16.77 -18.93 36.85
C ARG A 176 -16.35 -18.49 38.26
N ALA A 177 -17.22 -17.83 39.02
CA ALA A 177 -16.96 -17.40 40.40
C ALA A 177 -17.12 -18.54 41.44
N SER A 178 -17.86 -19.61 41.10
CA SER A 178 -17.86 -20.86 41.88
C SER A 178 -16.56 -21.65 41.73
N VAL A 179 -15.75 -21.35 40.71
CA VAL A 179 -14.32 -21.64 40.71
C VAL A 179 -13.70 -20.50 41.50
N GLN A 180 -13.11 -20.81 42.66
CA GLN A 180 -12.42 -19.80 43.47
C GLN A 180 -11.58 -18.89 42.54
N PRO A 181 -11.65 -17.56 42.69
CA PRO A 181 -10.68 -16.72 42.00
C PRO A 181 -9.31 -17.26 42.39
N PRO A 182 -8.41 -17.56 41.43
CA PRO A 182 -7.05 -17.83 41.83
C PRO A 182 -6.63 -16.61 42.64
N LEU A 183 -6.21 -16.83 43.89
CA LEU A 183 -5.27 -15.94 44.57
C LEU A 183 -4.36 -15.41 43.47
N LEU A 184 -4.30 -14.08 43.26
CA LEU A 184 -3.47 -13.43 42.23
C LEU A 184 -2.23 -14.32 42.05
N PRO A 185 -2.15 -15.11 40.97
CA PRO A 185 -1.08 -16.09 40.90
C PRO A 185 0.19 -15.27 41.01
N PRO A 186 1.16 -15.70 41.83
CA PRO A 186 2.43 -14.98 41.94
C PRO A 186 2.88 -14.66 40.52
N VAL A 187 3.22 -13.39 40.25
CA VAL A 187 3.56 -12.89 38.90
C VAL A 187 4.47 -13.91 38.26
N GLN A 188 3.91 -14.73 37.37
CA GLN A 188 4.66 -15.84 36.83
C GLN A 188 5.78 -15.23 36.01
N PRO A 189 7.04 -15.66 36.19
CA PRO A 189 8.14 -15.16 35.39
C PRO A 189 7.79 -15.26 33.89
N PRO A 190 8.17 -14.28 33.06
CA PRO A 190 7.86 -14.27 31.62
C PRO A 190 8.12 -15.61 30.94
N ARG A 191 9.25 -16.26 31.28
CA ARG A 191 9.62 -17.58 30.77
C ARG A 191 8.60 -18.66 31.16
N ALA A 192 8.14 -18.69 32.41
CA ALA A 192 7.16 -19.67 32.88
C ALA A 192 5.80 -19.48 32.18
N ARG A 193 5.35 -18.23 32.01
CA ARG A 193 4.13 -17.90 31.25
C ARG A 193 4.20 -18.39 29.81
N ALA A 194 5.31 -18.12 29.13
CA ALA A 194 5.50 -18.50 27.74
C ALA A 194 5.57 -20.02 27.55
N LEU A 195 6.25 -20.74 28.45
CA LEU A 195 6.28 -22.20 28.44
C LEU A 195 4.90 -22.83 28.69
N ALA A 196 4.14 -22.28 29.65
CA ALA A 196 2.76 -22.72 29.89
C ALA A 196 1.85 -22.43 28.67
N ALA A 197 2.05 -21.30 27.98
CA ALA A 197 1.34 -21.01 26.74
C ALA A 197 1.68 -22.00 25.62
N LEU A 198 2.95 -22.38 25.46
CA LEU A 198 3.38 -23.41 24.51
C LEU A 198 2.79 -24.78 24.83
N GLU A 199 2.66 -25.14 26.11
CA GLU A 199 2.04 -26.41 26.53
C GLU A 199 0.56 -26.45 26.18
N ARG A 200 -0.17 -25.36 26.43
CA ARG A 200 -1.57 -25.23 26.00
C ARG A 200 -1.71 -25.30 24.48
N LEU A 201 -0.80 -24.66 23.74
CA LEU A 201 -0.80 -24.70 22.29
C LEU A 201 -0.53 -26.11 21.75
N ALA A 202 0.40 -26.86 22.36
CA ALA A 202 0.68 -28.24 22.00
C ALA A 202 -0.52 -29.15 22.32
N ALA A 203 -1.15 -28.99 23.49
CA ALA A 203 -2.32 -29.76 23.89
C ALA A 203 -3.57 -29.50 23.02
N ALA A 204 -3.63 -28.34 22.35
CA ALA A 204 -4.75 -27.99 21.47
C ALA A 204 -4.80 -28.83 20.17
N GLY A 205 -3.75 -29.57 19.82
CA GLY A 205 -3.78 -30.50 18.69
C GLY A 205 -3.97 -29.84 17.31
N LEU A 206 -3.56 -28.58 17.15
CA LEU A 206 -3.80 -27.80 15.92
C LEU A 206 -3.07 -28.39 14.70
N ALA A 207 -1.90 -29.02 14.90
CA ALA A 207 -1.16 -29.66 13.82
C ALA A 207 -1.88 -30.91 13.29
N GLU A 208 -2.51 -31.66 14.18
CA GLU A 208 -3.31 -32.85 13.92
C GLU A 208 -4.58 -32.47 13.18
N ALA A 209 -5.25 -31.40 13.62
CA ALA A 209 -6.44 -30.83 13.00
C ALA A 209 -6.17 -30.17 11.62
N GLY A 210 -4.90 -30.00 11.22
CA GLY A 210 -4.54 -29.33 9.97
C GLY A 210 -4.56 -27.79 10.03
N GLU A 211 -4.82 -27.24 11.22
CA GLU A 211 -4.86 -25.80 11.52
C GLU A 211 -3.46 -25.19 11.69
N LEU A 212 -2.61 -25.40 10.67
CA LEU A 212 -1.21 -24.96 10.68
C LEU A 212 -1.09 -23.44 10.74
N LYS A 213 -1.99 -22.71 10.08
CA LYS A 213 -1.99 -21.24 10.15
C LYS A 213 -2.20 -20.75 11.58
N GLY A 214 -3.15 -21.34 12.31
CA GLY A 214 -3.42 -21.02 13.71
C GLY A 214 -2.22 -21.34 14.60
N LEU A 215 -1.63 -22.53 14.43
CA LEU A 215 -0.44 -22.95 15.17
C LEU A 215 0.73 -21.96 15.02
N TYR A 216 1.12 -21.63 13.78
CA TYR A 216 2.26 -20.74 13.53
C TYR A 216 1.96 -19.29 13.92
N SER A 217 0.69 -18.85 13.84
CA SER A 217 0.26 -17.56 14.38
C SER A 217 0.47 -17.49 15.88
N ALA A 218 0.01 -18.51 16.62
CA ALA A 218 0.17 -18.59 18.06
C ALA A 218 1.63 -18.74 18.49
N LEU A 219 2.44 -19.56 17.82
CA LEU A 219 3.88 -19.69 18.09
C LEU A 219 4.60 -18.35 18.04
N SER A 220 4.41 -17.62 16.94
CA SER A 220 5.05 -16.32 16.76
C SER A 220 4.53 -15.29 17.76
N TYR A 221 3.25 -15.34 18.13
CA TYR A 221 2.69 -14.46 19.16
C TYR A 221 3.31 -14.75 20.54
N ILE A 222 3.44 -16.01 20.94
CA ILE A 222 4.04 -16.40 22.23
C ILE A 222 5.48 -15.91 22.34
N VAL A 223 6.28 -16.01 21.28
CA VAL A 223 7.67 -15.51 21.28
C VAL A 223 7.70 -13.99 21.42
N ARG A 224 6.81 -13.27 20.72
CA ARG A 224 6.71 -11.81 20.79
C ARG A 224 6.26 -11.33 22.17
N GLU A 225 5.26 -11.99 22.76
CA GLU A 225 4.78 -11.69 24.10
C GLU A 225 5.86 -11.95 25.15
N PHE A 226 6.59 -13.08 25.03
CA PHE A 226 7.71 -13.38 25.91
C PHE A 226 8.81 -12.32 25.86
N LEU A 227 9.16 -11.84 24.67
CA LEU A 227 10.11 -10.75 24.48
C LEU A 227 9.61 -9.45 25.11
N ALA A 228 8.36 -9.05 24.83
CA ALA A 228 7.77 -7.83 25.38
C ALA A 228 7.64 -7.87 26.92
N ASP A 229 7.34 -9.03 27.50
CA ASP A 229 7.32 -9.24 28.94
C ASP A 229 8.73 -9.18 29.57
N THR A 230 9.78 -9.40 28.78
CA THR A 230 11.19 -9.38 29.24
C THR A 230 11.79 -8.00 29.13
N ASP A 231 11.48 -7.25 28.07
CA ASP A 231 11.87 -5.86 27.90
C ASP A 231 10.75 -5.07 27.21
N PRO A 232 10.23 -3.99 27.82
CA PRO A 232 9.21 -3.14 27.23
C PRO A 232 9.61 -2.52 25.87
N ALA A 233 10.92 -2.42 25.56
CA ALA A 233 11.40 -1.97 24.26
C ALA A 233 11.03 -2.93 23.13
N TRP A 234 10.88 -4.23 23.42
CA TRP A 234 10.59 -5.27 22.43
C TRP A 234 9.09 -5.51 22.27
N ARG A 235 8.37 -4.46 21.86
CA ARG A 235 6.91 -4.47 21.73
C ARG A 235 6.42 -5.51 20.73
N VAL A 236 5.25 -6.10 21.01
CA VAL A 236 4.60 -7.09 20.14
C VAL A 236 4.28 -6.54 18.74
N ASP A 237 4.03 -5.23 18.65
CA ASP A 237 3.63 -4.52 17.43
C ASP A 237 4.81 -4.25 16.47
N LEU A 238 6.05 -4.48 16.90
CA LEU A 238 7.21 -4.34 16.01
C LEU A 238 7.12 -5.35 14.86
N THR A 239 7.51 -4.95 13.66
CA THR A 239 7.64 -5.89 12.55
C THR A 239 8.70 -6.95 12.87
N THR A 240 8.66 -8.09 12.17
CA THR A 240 9.63 -9.18 12.40
C THR A 240 11.09 -8.70 12.26
N ALA A 241 11.37 -7.81 11.32
CA ALA A 241 12.71 -7.24 11.11
C ALA A 241 13.12 -6.32 12.27
N GLU A 242 12.25 -5.37 12.64
CA GLU A 242 12.50 -4.42 13.73
C GLU A 242 12.68 -5.13 15.08
N LEU A 243 11.90 -6.18 15.36
CA LEU A 243 12.02 -6.95 16.59
C LEU A 243 13.36 -7.69 16.67
N VAL A 244 13.78 -8.34 15.59
CA VAL A 244 15.08 -9.05 15.53
C VAL A 244 16.24 -8.07 15.69
N GLU A 245 16.13 -6.88 15.08
CA GLU A 245 17.13 -5.83 15.20
C GLU A 245 17.18 -5.25 16.63
N ALA A 246 16.03 -4.92 17.23
CA ALA A 246 15.95 -4.41 18.59
C ALA A 246 16.59 -5.39 19.59
N VAL A 247 16.25 -6.67 19.50
CA VAL A 247 16.80 -7.72 20.36
C VAL A 247 18.32 -7.91 20.14
N SER A 248 18.82 -7.65 18.93
CA SER A 248 20.25 -7.80 18.62
C SER A 248 21.13 -6.73 19.27
N ARG A 249 20.61 -5.50 19.41
CA ARG A 249 21.34 -4.38 20.03
C ARG A 249 21.61 -4.61 21.52
N ASP A 250 20.79 -5.43 22.17
CA ASP A 250 20.88 -5.74 23.60
C ASP A 250 21.72 -7.00 23.90
N GLY A 251 22.64 -7.37 23.01
CA GLY A 251 23.63 -8.42 23.28
C GLY A 251 23.12 -9.86 23.13
N LEU A 252 22.03 -10.10 22.40
CA LEU A 252 21.61 -11.46 22.07
C LEU A 252 22.62 -12.10 21.10
N GLY A 253 23.40 -13.08 21.57
CA GLY A 253 24.41 -13.75 20.75
C GLY A 253 23.89 -14.24 19.38
N GLU A 254 24.71 -14.13 18.33
CA GLU A 254 24.32 -14.29 16.92
C GLU A 254 23.54 -15.57 16.61
N ARG A 255 23.89 -16.69 17.25
CA ARG A 255 23.19 -17.97 17.05
C ARG A 255 21.72 -17.87 17.47
N ARG A 256 21.43 -17.19 18.59
CA ARG A 256 20.08 -17.02 19.12
C ARG A 256 19.29 -16.00 18.30
N GLN A 257 19.94 -14.94 17.84
CA GLN A 257 19.34 -13.97 16.92
C GLN A 257 18.91 -14.65 15.61
N ARG A 258 19.80 -15.45 14.99
CA ARG A 258 19.46 -16.22 13.78
C ARG A 258 18.33 -17.21 14.01
N ALA A 259 18.31 -17.87 15.17
CA ALA A 259 17.22 -18.76 15.54
C ALA A 259 15.88 -18.02 15.69
N LEU A 260 15.87 -16.86 16.35
CA LEU A 260 14.68 -16.00 16.48
C LEU A 260 14.15 -15.56 15.11
N ALA A 261 15.04 -15.04 14.26
CA ALA A 261 14.70 -14.63 12.90
C ALA A 261 14.11 -15.79 12.09
N GLY A 262 14.71 -16.98 12.17
CA GLY A 262 14.22 -18.18 11.51
C GLY A 262 12.84 -18.63 12.00
N LEU A 263 12.56 -18.54 13.31
CA LEU A 263 11.26 -18.87 13.89
C LEU A 263 10.17 -17.91 13.40
N LEU A 264 10.41 -16.60 13.48
CA LEU A 264 9.43 -15.58 13.10
C LEU A 264 9.19 -15.57 11.58
N ALA A 265 10.25 -15.59 10.77
CA ALA A 265 10.12 -15.66 9.32
C ALA A 265 9.44 -16.98 8.87
N GLY A 266 9.77 -18.09 9.53
CA GLY A 266 9.12 -19.38 9.29
C GLY A 266 7.61 -19.32 9.54
N ALA A 267 7.19 -18.63 10.61
CA ALA A 267 5.78 -18.41 10.90
C ALA A 267 5.10 -17.50 9.87
N ASP A 268 5.75 -16.40 9.46
CA ASP A 268 5.19 -15.46 8.48
C ASP A 268 4.97 -16.12 7.11
N LEU A 269 5.85 -17.03 6.68
CA LEU A 269 5.66 -17.83 5.46
C LEU A 269 4.40 -18.72 5.51
N VAL A 270 4.03 -19.23 6.68
CA VAL A 270 2.82 -20.04 6.86
C VAL A 270 1.58 -19.15 6.94
N LYS A 271 1.67 -18.03 7.67
CA LYS A 271 0.56 -17.08 7.89
C LYS A 271 0.14 -16.36 6.61
N PHE A 272 1.12 -15.91 5.82
CA PHE A 272 0.90 -15.01 4.69
C PHE A 272 1.23 -15.66 3.34
N ALA A 273 2.33 -16.42 3.25
CA ALA A 273 2.78 -17.03 1.99
C ALA A 273 2.19 -18.43 1.70
N ARG A 274 1.16 -18.84 2.45
CA ARG A 274 0.45 -20.13 2.29
C ARG A 274 1.36 -21.37 2.28
N ARG A 275 2.55 -21.29 2.87
CA ARG A 275 3.43 -22.44 3.05
C ARG A 275 2.72 -23.49 3.90
N ARG A 276 2.80 -24.77 3.51
CA ARG A 276 2.19 -25.89 4.24
C ARG A 276 3.25 -26.84 4.78
N PRO A 277 3.76 -26.60 6.00
CA PRO A 277 4.69 -27.52 6.65
C PRO A 277 4.03 -28.88 6.96
N SER A 278 4.80 -29.95 6.98
CA SER A 278 4.33 -31.24 7.48
C SER A 278 4.11 -31.22 8.99
N ARG A 279 3.33 -32.18 9.53
CA ARG A 279 3.15 -32.32 10.98
C ARG A 279 4.47 -32.47 11.73
N ALA A 280 5.42 -33.22 11.16
CA ALA A 280 6.77 -33.35 11.72
C ALA A 280 7.56 -32.03 11.70
N GLN A 281 7.30 -31.13 10.75
CA GLN A 281 7.89 -29.78 10.76
C GLN A 281 7.21 -28.88 11.80
N ALA A 282 5.89 -28.99 11.96
CA ALA A 282 5.13 -28.28 13.00
C ALA A 282 5.58 -28.67 14.42
N ALA A 283 5.77 -29.96 14.70
CA ALA A 283 6.31 -30.44 15.97
C ALA A 283 7.73 -29.89 16.22
N ARG A 284 8.60 -29.93 15.20
CA ARG A 284 9.94 -29.34 15.29
C ARG A 284 9.92 -27.83 15.54
N ALA A 285 8.94 -27.10 15.00
CA ALA A 285 8.79 -25.67 15.24
C ALA A 285 8.37 -25.38 16.69
N LEU A 286 7.46 -26.16 17.26
CA LEU A 286 7.11 -26.11 18.69
C LEU A 286 8.34 -26.35 19.57
N ASP A 287 9.11 -27.41 19.30
CA ASP A 287 10.30 -27.74 20.08
C ASP A 287 11.42 -26.71 19.92
N ALA A 288 11.60 -26.17 18.70
CA ALA A 288 12.56 -25.09 18.46
C ALA A 288 12.17 -23.82 19.23
N THR A 289 10.87 -23.48 19.27
CA THR A 289 10.37 -22.34 20.02
C THR A 289 10.56 -22.53 21.52
N ARG A 290 10.22 -23.72 22.05
CA ARG A 290 10.43 -24.06 23.46
C ARG A 290 11.91 -23.94 23.84
N ARG A 291 12.81 -24.55 23.06
CA ARG A 291 14.26 -24.49 23.31
C ARG A 291 14.76 -23.05 23.28
N TRP A 292 14.33 -22.26 22.30
CA TRP A 292 14.75 -20.86 22.19
C TRP A 292 14.36 -20.04 23.43
N ILE A 293 13.15 -20.23 23.97
CA ILE A 293 12.68 -19.55 25.20
C ILE A 293 13.44 -20.02 26.45
N VAL A 294 13.79 -21.31 26.53
CA VAL A 294 14.58 -21.86 27.64
C VAL A 294 16.01 -21.34 27.62
N GLU A 295 16.66 -21.35 26.45
CA GLU A 295 18.04 -20.90 26.22
C GLU A 295 18.19 -19.37 26.14
N PHE A 296 17.07 -18.65 26.19
CA PHE A 296 17.07 -17.19 26.21
C PHE A 296 17.71 -16.71 27.52
N GLU A 297 18.83 -16.00 27.41
CA GLU A 297 19.49 -15.32 28.52
C GLU A 297 19.77 -13.90 28.08
N ARG A 298 19.34 -12.93 28.89
CA ARG A 298 19.73 -11.53 28.72
C ARG A 298 21.16 -11.39 29.21
N VAL A 299 22.08 -11.08 28.29
CA VAL A 299 23.37 -10.54 28.70
C VAL A 299 23.08 -9.09 29.04
N VAL A 300 22.97 -8.77 30.33
CA VAL A 300 22.97 -7.37 30.74
C VAL A 300 24.39 -6.88 30.47
N VAL A 301 24.57 -6.21 29.34
CA VAL A 301 25.76 -5.36 29.15
C VAL A 301 25.52 -4.19 30.10
N GLU A 302 26.16 -4.22 31.27
CA GLU A 302 26.26 -3.02 32.09
C GLU A 302 26.78 -1.91 31.18
N PRO A 303 26.14 -0.73 31.15
CA PRO A 303 26.75 0.40 30.46
C PRO A 303 28.19 0.49 30.95
N PRO A 304 29.18 0.67 30.07
CA PRO A 304 30.55 0.83 30.51
C PRO A 304 30.54 1.85 31.65
N PRO A 305 31.21 1.57 32.79
CA PRO A 305 31.22 2.52 33.90
C PRO A 305 31.54 3.86 33.27
N GLU A 306 30.67 4.85 33.48
CA GLU A 306 30.88 6.21 32.99
C GLU A 306 32.35 6.49 33.27
N SER A 307 33.15 6.46 32.19
CA SER A 307 34.56 6.79 32.26
C SER A 307 34.56 8.09 33.01
N GLU A 308 35.21 8.08 34.17
CA GLU A 308 35.42 9.26 35.01
C GLU A 308 35.49 10.44 34.07
N ALA A 309 34.47 11.30 34.15
CA ALA A 309 34.41 12.51 33.37
C ALA A 309 35.81 13.10 33.49
N GLU A 310 36.54 13.16 32.37
CA GLU A 310 37.82 13.86 32.37
C GLU A 310 37.52 15.20 33.03
N PRO A 311 38.20 15.55 34.14
CA PRO A 311 37.88 16.75 34.85
C PRO A 311 38.04 17.86 33.83
N GLY A 312 36.92 18.55 33.58
CA GLY A 312 36.84 19.63 32.61
C GLY A 312 38.08 20.50 32.79
N LEU A 313 38.74 20.76 31.66
CA LEU A 313 39.95 21.55 31.53
C LEU A 313 39.97 22.61 32.65
N ALA A 314 40.88 22.45 33.61
CA ALA A 314 40.93 23.31 34.79
C ALA A 314 40.86 24.78 34.33
N PRO A 315 40.12 25.66 35.03
CA PRO A 315 39.94 27.06 34.61
C PRO A 315 41.26 27.78 34.28
N GLU A 316 42.35 27.35 34.93
CA GLU A 316 43.72 27.82 34.70
C GLU A 316 44.25 27.58 33.27
N LEU A 317 43.85 26.48 32.62
CA LEU A 317 44.22 26.16 31.24
C LEU A 317 43.40 26.96 30.22
N LEU A 318 42.16 27.33 30.55
CA LEU A 318 41.35 28.21 29.72
C LEU A 318 41.87 29.66 29.79
N ASP A 319 42.27 30.12 30.97
CA ASP A 319 42.92 31.43 31.14
C ASP A 319 44.28 31.49 30.44
N ALA A 320 45.08 30.42 30.51
CA ALA A 320 46.34 30.33 29.78
C ALA A 320 46.15 30.30 28.26
N LEU A 321 45.09 29.65 27.77
CA LEU A 321 44.78 29.59 26.33
C LEU A 321 44.25 30.94 25.82
N LEU A 322 43.42 31.64 26.61
CA LEU A 322 42.94 32.98 26.30
C LEU A 322 44.08 34.01 26.31
N ALA A 323 44.98 33.96 27.30
CA ALA A 323 46.15 34.83 27.35
C ALA A 323 47.10 34.59 26.17
N ALA A 324 47.29 33.32 25.76
CA ALA A 324 48.09 32.98 24.59
C ALA A 324 47.43 33.41 23.27
N MET A 325 46.10 33.50 23.21
CA MET A 325 45.39 34.01 22.04
C MET A 325 45.45 35.54 21.96
N ASP A 326 45.38 36.27 23.08
CA ASP A 326 45.50 37.73 23.10
C ASP A 326 46.90 38.21 22.65
N ASP A 327 47.98 37.49 23.01
CA ASP A 327 49.34 37.81 22.54
C ASP A 327 49.52 37.59 21.02
N VAL A 328 48.77 36.64 20.43
CA VAL A 328 48.79 36.40 18.98
C VAL A 328 48.04 37.52 18.24
N PHE A 329 46.93 38.02 18.79
CA PHE A 329 46.16 39.10 18.18
C PHE A 329 46.72 40.51 18.44
N ALA A 330 47.56 40.70 19.46
CA ALA A 330 48.24 41.97 19.74
C ALA A 330 49.48 42.22 18.85
N GLY A 331 50.01 41.20 18.17
CA GLY A 331 51.20 41.28 17.33
C GLY A 331 50.97 41.71 15.86
N GLU A 332 49.72 41.83 15.41
CA GLU A 332 49.37 42.10 13.99
C GLU A 332 48.86 43.53 13.73
N ALA A 333 49.02 44.47 14.67
CA ALA A 333 48.55 45.85 14.52
C ALA A 333 49.64 46.90 14.79
N GLU A 334 50.75 46.86 14.06
CA GLU A 334 51.62 48.04 13.91
C GLU A 334 52.49 47.96 12.63
N GLU A 335 51.85 48.17 11.48
CA GLU A 335 52.49 48.83 10.32
C GLU A 335 51.68 50.09 9.99
N PRO A 336 52.30 51.27 9.85
CA PRO A 336 51.73 52.33 9.07
C PRO A 336 52.47 52.54 7.75
N GLU A 337 51.66 52.61 6.70
CA GLU A 337 51.96 52.94 5.31
C GLU A 337 52.77 54.23 5.09
N GLU A 338 53.59 54.16 4.04
CA GLU A 338 53.91 55.16 3.00
C GLU A 338 53.91 56.66 3.31
N THR A 339 54.97 57.34 2.88
CA THR A 339 54.80 58.57 2.07
C THR A 339 56.00 58.80 1.15
N GLU A 340 55.74 58.71 -0.14
CA GLU A 340 56.47 59.37 -1.22
C GLU A 340 56.27 60.90 -1.12
N SER A 341 57.35 61.69 -1.06
CA SER A 341 57.32 63.09 -1.46
C SER A 341 58.68 63.55 -1.99
N LEU A 342 58.64 64.05 -3.23
CA LEU A 342 59.66 64.80 -3.94
C LEU A 342 59.92 66.17 -3.28
N GLU A 343 61.13 66.69 -3.47
CA GLU A 343 61.49 68.03 -4.02
C GLU A 343 62.86 68.50 -3.47
N PRO A 344 63.55 69.48 -4.10
CA PRO A 344 63.73 69.78 -5.52
C PRO A 344 65.19 69.61 -6.02
#